data_AF-A0A9E4EXJ4-F1
#
_entry.id   AF-A0A9E4EXJ4-F1
#
_cell.length_a   1.000
_cell.length_b   1.000
_cell.length_c   1.000
_cell.angle_alpha   90.00
_cell.angle_beta   90.00
_cell.angle_gamma   90.00
#
_symmetry.space_group_name_H-M   'P 1'
#
loop_
_entity.id
_entity.type
_entity.pdbx_description
1 polymer ?
#
loop_
_entity_poly.entity_id
_entity_poly.type
_entity_poly.pdbx_seq_one_letter_code
_entity_poly.pdbx_strand_id
1 'polypeptide(L)'
;GLERLICTALAGHPCDPPLGPTVGEPPAHYGGVGWAGGNFHNYDREYCIDLAQLSAFLRATQPEVAEAIGMASTDIGATGRSPFAAA
;
A
#
# COMPACT_ATOMS: atom_id res chain seq x y z
N GLY A 1 -13.10 2.92 -19.47
CA GLY A 1 -12.10 3.90 -19.95
C GLY A 1 -10.77 3.21 -20.14
N LEU A 2 -9.78 3.91 -20.69
CA LEU A 2 -8.44 3.37 -20.98
C LEU A 2 -7.73 2.82 -19.73
N GLU A 3 -7.82 3.53 -18.60
CA GLU A 3 -7.25 3.11 -17.31
C GLU A 3 -7.70 1.70 -16.89
N ARG A 4 -9.00 1.42 -17.00
CA ARG A 4 -9.56 0.09 -16.70
C ARG A 4 -8.96 -1.00 -17.58
N LEU A 5 -8.68 -0.70 -18.85
CA LEU A 5 -8.06 -1.64 -19.79
C LEU A 5 -6.59 -1.90 -19.42
N ILE A 6 -5.85 -0.84 -19.08
CA ILE A 6 -4.46 -0.93 -18.60
C ILE A 6 -4.39 -1.78 -17.33
N CYS A 7 -5.22 -1.47 -16.34
CA CYS A 7 -5.27 -2.21 -15.08
C CYS A 7 -5.61 -3.69 -15.28
N THR A 8 -6.60 -4.00 -16.11
CA THR A 8 -6.95 -5.39 -16.42
C THR A 8 -5.79 -6.12 -17.09
N ALA A 9 -5.09 -5.46 -18.01
CA ALA A 9 -3.96 -6.06 -18.72
C ALA A 9 -2.72 -6.25 -17.83
N LEU A 10 -2.47 -5.35 -16.88
CA LEU A 10 -1.25 -5.36 -16.06
C LEU A 10 -1.42 -6.08 -14.71
N ALA A 11 -2.56 -5.89 -14.03
CA ALA A 11 -2.89 -6.46 -12.72
C ALA A 11 -3.90 -7.61 -12.77
N GLY A 12 -4.43 -7.96 -13.94
CA GLY A 12 -5.47 -8.99 -14.06
C GLY A 12 -6.85 -8.57 -13.54
N HIS A 13 -7.02 -7.31 -13.10
CA HIS A 13 -8.28 -6.78 -12.57
C HIS A 13 -8.38 -5.26 -12.84
N PRO A 14 -9.57 -4.65 -12.72
CA PRO A 14 -9.80 -3.27 -13.14
C PRO A 14 -9.24 -2.16 -12.23
N CYS A 15 -8.55 -2.47 -11.13
CA CYS A 15 -8.12 -1.49 -10.11
C CYS A 15 -9.27 -0.66 -9.53
N ASP A 16 -10.44 -1.28 -9.32
CA ASP A 16 -11.53 -0.55 -8.73
C ASP A 16 -11.14 -0.11 -7.30
N PRO A 17 -11.23 1.20 -6.99
CA PRO A 17 -10.73 1.71 -5.73
C PRO A 17 -11.53 1.10 -4.57
N PRO A 18 -10.85 0.69 -3.49
CA PRO A 18 -11.56 0.32 -2.28
C PRO A 18 -12.31 1.54 -1.74
N LEU A 19 -13.46 1.30 -1.10
CA LEU A 19 -14.32 2.36 -0.54
C LEU A 19 -13.69 3.10 0.66
N GLY A 20 -12.44 2.77 1.03
CA GLY A 20 -11.72 3.36 2.14
C GLY A 20 -10.32 2.75 2.28
N PRO A 21 -9.60 3.08 3.36
CA PRO A 21 -8.33 2.43 3.70
C PRO A 21 -8.57 0.93 3.93
N THR A 22 -7.70 0.11 3.34
CA THR A 22 -7.73 -1.35 3.48
C THR A 22 -6.45 -1.82 4.15
N VAL A 23 -6.59 -2.72 5.11
CA VAL A 23 -5.46 -3.38 5.79
C VAL A 23 -5.26 -4.76 5.17
N GLY A 24 -4.05 -5.03 4.69
CA GLY A 24 -3.67 -6.30 4.06
C GLY A 24 -3.44 -6.17 2.55
N GLU A 25 -2.76 -7.18 2.00
CA GLU A 25 -2.49 -7.25 0.57
C GLU A 25 -3.78 -7.59 -0.19
N PRO A 26 -4.15 -6.85 -1.24
CA PRO A 26 -5.24 -7.26 -2.11
C PRO A 26 -4.93 -8.67 -2.65
N PRO A 27 -5.94 -9.56 -2.70
CA PRO A 27 -5.70 -10.96 -3.05
C PRO A 27 -4.95 -11.04 -4.38
N ALA A 28 -3.84 -11.80 -4.39
CA ALA A 28 -3.04 -11.99 -5.59
C ALA A 28 -3.94 -12.49 -6.73
N HIS A 29 -4.20 -11.62 -7.69
CA HIS A 29 -5.04 -11.97 -8.82
C HIS A 29 -4.24 -12.81 -9.80
N TYR A 30 -4.79 -13.97 -10.17
CA TYR A 30 -4.19 -14.87 -11.15
C TYR A 30 -4.42 -14.27 -12.55
N GLY A 31 -3.61 -13.28 -12.94
CA GLY A 31 -3.71 -12.56 -14.20
C GLY A 31 -2.78 -11.34 -14.27
N GLY A 32 -2.60 -10.79 -15.47
CA GLY A 32 -1.71 -9.64 -15.70
C GLY A 32 -0.24 -10.02 -15.90
N VAL A 33 0.66 -9.02 -15.84
CA VAL A 33 2.12 -9.18 -16.01
C VAL A 33 2.89 -9.07 -14.68
N GLY A 34 2.19 -9.28 -13.56
CA GLY A 34 2.77 -9.19 -12.21
C GLY A 34 2.75 -7.78 -11.61
N TRP A 35 1.98 -6.86 -12.18
CA TRP A 35 1.80 -5.53 -11.59
C TRP A 35 0.67 -5.57 -10.54
N ALA A 36 0.94 -5.07 -9.33
CA ALA A 36 -0.07 -4.99 -8.26
C ALA A 36 -0.74 -3.60 -8.26
N GLY A 37 -2.09 -3.58 -8.26
CA GLY A 37 -2.85 -2.34 -8.08
C GLY A 37 -2.77 -1.85 -6.64
N GLY A 38 -2.23 -0.65 -6.43
CA GLY A 38 -2.12 -0.03 -5.10
C GLY A 38 -3.44 0.60 -4.62
N ASN A 39 -3.48 1.01 -3.34
CA ASN A 39 -4.60 1.76 -2.76
C ASN A 39 -4.21 3.23 -2.61
N PHE A 40 -4.87 4.13 -3.36
CA PHE A 40 -4.58 5.57 -3.31
C PHE A 40 -4.82 6.21 -1.93
N HIS A 41 -5.63 5.59 -1.05
CA HIS A 41 -5.81 6.04 0.34
C HIS A 41 -4.54 5.84 1.18
N ASN A 42 -3.66 4.92 0.80
CA ASN A 42 -2.39 4.65 1.47
C ASN A 42 -1.22 5.43 0.86
N TYR A 43 -1.48 6.19 -0.21
CA TYR A 43 -0.48 7.00 -0.90
C TYR A 43 -0.23 8.31 -0.15
N ASP A 44 0.94 8.42 0.47
CA ASP A 44 1.41 9.67 1.04
C ASP A 44 1.83 10.63 -0.07
N ARG A 45 1.18 11.79 -0.14
CA ARG A 45 1.42 12.80 -1.19
C ARG A 45 2.61 13.69 -0.92
N GLU A 46 3.04 13.82 0.33
CA GLU A 46 4.21 14.61 0.71
C GLU A 46 5.48 13.89 0.30
N TYR A 47 5.52 12.57 0.49
CA TYR A 47 6.66 11.70 0.19
C TYR A 47 6.49 10.89 -1.09
N CYS A 48 5.36 11.03 -1.78
CA CYS A 48 5.03 10.33 -3.03
C CYS A 48 5.14 8.80 -2.93
N ILE A 49 4.79 8.22 -1.79
CA ILE A 49 5.04 6.81 -1.49
C ILE A 49 3.85 6.12 -0.82
N ASP A 50 3.58 4.87 -1.21
CA ASP A 50 2.66 3.98 -0.50
C ASP A 50 3.45 3.19 0.56
N LEU A 51 3.31 3.58 1.82
CA LEU A 51 4.04 2.97 2.93
C LEU A 51 3.60 1.52 3.19
N ALA A 52 2.36 1.16 2.87
CA ALA A 52 1.88 -0.21 3.02
C ALA A 52 2.55 -1.13 1.97
N GLN A 53 2.61 -0.67 0.72
CA GLN A 53 3.30 -1.39 -0.36
C GLN A 53 4.80 -1.50 -0.12
N LEU A 54 5.46 -0.42 0.33
CA LEU A 54 6.88 -0.45 0.68
C LEU A 54 7.15 -1.44 1.82
N SER A 55 6.33 -1.42 2.87
CA SER A 55 6.47 -2.35 4.00
C SER A 55 6.33 -3.80 3.56
N ALA A 56 5.36 -4.11 2.69
CA ALA A 56 5.18 -5.45 2.14
C ALA A 56 6.41 -5.88 1.31
N PHE A 57 6.89 -5.01 0.43
CA PHE A 57 8.07 -5.27 -0.39
C PHE A 57 9.33 -5.55 0.46
N LEU A 58 9.60 -4.70 1.45
CA LEU A 58 10.77 -4.84 2.32
C LEU A 58 10.70 -6.11 3.16
N ARG A 59 9.52 -6.51 3.66
CA ARG A 59 9.40 -7.78 4.38
C ARG A 59 9.63 -9.00 3.48
N ALA A 60 9.14 -8.95 2.24
CA ALA A 60 9.28 -10.04 1.29
C ALA A 60 10.72 -10.21 0.78
N THR A 61 11.49 -9.12 0.71
CA THR A 61 12.80 -9.10 0.05
C THR A 61 13.97 -8.83 0.98
N GLN A 62 13.76 -8.07 2.05
CA GLN A 62 14.77 -7.48 2.92
C GLN A 62 14.31 -7.43 4.40
N PRO A 63 14.03 -8.59 5.03
CA PRO A 63 13.41 -8.65 6.35
C PRO A 63 14.22 -7.96 7.45
N GLU A 64 15.56 -8.05 7.43
CA GLU A 64 16.44 -7.37 8.38
C GLU A 64 16.32 -5.84 8.29
N VAL A 65 16.15 -5.30 7.07
CA VAL A 65 15.95 -3.87 6.84
C VAL A 65 14.60 -3.44 7.38
N ALA A 66 13.55 -4.22 7.13
CA ALA A 66 12.20 -3.94 7.63
C ALA A 66 12.16 -3.90 9.18
N GLU A 67 12.91 -4.77 9.85
CA GLU A 67 13.07 -4.74 11.31
C GLU A 67 13.87 -3.51 11.77
N ALA A 68 15.01 -3.23 11.12
CA ALA A 68 15.90 -2.13 11.50
C ALA A 68 15.23 -0.74 11.44
N ILE A 69 14.34 -0.52 10.45
CA ILE A 69 13.60 0.74 10.30
C ILE A 69 12.29 0.78 11.09
N GLY A 70 12.03 -0.24 11.92
CA GLY A 70 10.86 -0.27 12.80
C GLY A 70 9.53 -0.39 12.04
N MET A 71 9.53 -0.96 10.83
CA MET A 71 8.30 -1.29 10.10
C MET A 71 7.66 -2.55 10.72
N ALA A 72 7.29 -2.48 12.01
CA ALA A 72 6.40 -3.44 12.65
C ALA A 72 5.01 -3.34 12.01
N SER A 73 4.22 -4.41 12.07
CA SER A 73 2.82 -4.40 11.65
C SER A 73 1.99 -3.58 12.64
N THR A 74 2.26 -2.29 12.74
CA THR A 74 1.35 -1.37 13.39
C THR A 74 0.22 -1.18 12.40
N ASP A 75 -0.94 -1.71 12.77
CA ASP A 75 -2.24 -1.21 12.32
C ASP A 75 -2.16 0.30 12.13
N ILE A 76 -2.13 0.75 10.87
CA ILE A 76 -2.29 2.17 10.50
C ILE A 76 -3.79 2.47 10.68
N GLY A 77 -4.20 2.47 11.96
CA GLY A 77 -5.57 2.52 12.42
C GLY A 77 -5.71 3.06 13.86
N ALA A 78 -4.61 3.22 14.60
CA ALA A 78 -4.66 3.87 15.90
C ALA A 78 -3.36 4.62 16.23
N THR A 79 -3.24 5.88 15.79
CA THR A 79 -2.73 6.99 16.62
C THR A 79 -2.75 8.30 15.84
N GLY A 80 -3.92 8.95 15.82
CA GLY A 80 -3.97 10.40 15.79
C GLY A 80 -3.41 10.93 17.11
N ARG A 81 -2.09 11.14 17.20
CA ARG A 81 -1.51 12.01 18.24
C ARG A 81 -0.29 12.72 17.69
N SER A 82 -0.54 13.87 17.08
CA SER A 82 0.48 14.89 16.87
C SER A 82 1.08 15.29 18.24
N PRO A 83 2.42 15.32 18.39
CA PRO A 83 3.07 15.84 19.60
C PRO A 83 3.07 17.38 19.68
N PHE A 84 2.45 18.10 18.73
CA PHE A 84 2.46 19.56 18.66
C PHE A 84 1.19 20.26 19.17
N ALA A 85 0.42 19.64 20.08
CA ALA A 85 -0.82 20.20 20.63
C ALA A 85 -0.73 20.63 22.11
N ALA A 86 0.42 21.15 22.55
CA ALA A 86 0.53 21.86 23.83
C ALA A 86 1.64 22.92 23.77
N ALA A 87 1.26 24.14 23.41
CA ALA A 87 1.93 25.39 23.76
C ALA A 87 0.91 26.52 23.72
#